data_AF-A0A453RXE5-F1
#
_entry.id   AF-A0A453RXE5-F1
#
_cell.length_a   1.000
_cell.length_b   1.000
_cell.length_c   1.000
_cell.angle_alpha   90.00
_cell.angle_beta   90.00
_cell.angle_gamma   90.00
#
_symmetry.space_group_name_H-M   'P 1'
#
loop_
_entity.id
_entity.type
_entity.pdbx_description
1 polymer ?
#
loop_
_entity_poly.entity_id
_entity_poly.type
_entity_poly.pdbx_seq_one_letter_code
_entity_poly.pdbx_strand_id
1 'polypeptide(L)'
;VLTALPTFAISVLKAPRKFFKEIDKARRKFLWAGDQDIKGEHCKVNWSRVCTPTEQGGLGILKLSKFSTAFHLRWLSSSWE
;
A
#
# COMPACT_ATOMS: atom_id res chain seq x y z
N VAL A 1 1.44 -11.65 2.46
CA VAL A 1 -0.01 -11.96 2.44
C VAL A 1 -0.88 -10.72 2.27
N LEU A 2 -0.83 -9.72 3.18
CA LEU A 2 -1.64 -8.48 3.10
C LEU A 2 -1.48 -7.63 1.81
N THR A 3 -0.36 -7.76 1.11
CA THR A 3 -0.10 -7.01 -0.13
C THR A 3 -0.58 -7.74 -1.37
N ALA A 4 -0.75 -9.07 -1.33
CA ALA A 4 -1.08 -9.87 -2.52
C ALA A 4 -2.50 -9.58 -3.05
N LEU A 5 -3.50 -9.54 -2.16
CA LEU A 5 -4.89 -9.26 -2.51
C LEU A 5 -5.08 -7.87 -3.15
N PRO A 6 -4.57 -6.77 -2.55
CA PRO A 6 -4.65 -5.46 -3.20
C PRO A 6 -3.89 -5.39 -4.52
N THR A 7 -2.74 -6.07 -4.63
CA THR A 7 -1.97 -6.10 -5.88
C THR A 7 -2.77 -6.77 -7.01
N PHE A 8 -3.45 -7.88 -6.72
CA PHE A 8 -4.34 -8.53 -7.68
C PHE A 8 -5.54 -7.64 -8.06
N ALA A 9 -6.16 -6.96 -7.09
CA ALA A 9 -7.25 -6.04 -7.36
C ALA A 9 -6.81 -4.89 -8.29
N ILE A 10 -5.60 -4.37 -8.11
CA ILE A 10 -5.02 -3.30 -8.94
C ILE A 10 -4.67 -3.80 -10.34
N SER A 11 -4.26 -5.06 -10.51
CA SER A 11 -3.92 -5.59 -11.83
C SER A 11 -5.15 -5.78 -12.72
N VAL A 12 -6.31 -6.06 -12.12
CA VAL A 12 -7.56 -6.30 -12.85
C VAL A 12 -8.41 -5.03 -12.97
N LEU A 13 -8.34 -4.13 -11.98
CA LEU A 13 -9.23 -2.96 -11.89
C LEU A 13 -8.44 -1.66 -11.71
N LYS A 14 -8.93 -0.60 -12.36
CA LYS A 14 -8.43 0.76 -12.15
C LYS A 14 -8.96 1.30 -10.81
N ALA A 15 -8.25 0.99 -9.73
CA ALA A 15 -8.71 1.30 -8.37
C ALA A 15 -8.75 2.82 -8.08
N PRO A 16 -9.84 3.34 -7.47
CA PRO A 16 -9.93 4.75 -7.09
C PRO A 16 -9.01 5.06 -5.90
N ARG A 17 -8.60 6.34 -5.76
CA ARG A 17 -7.71 6.77 -4.66
C ARG A 17 -8.24 6.44 -3.26
N LYS A 18 -9.56 6.38 -3.08
CA LYS A 18 -10.21 5.99 -1.82
C LYS A 18 -9.88 4.54 -1.44
N PHE A 19 -9.83 3.62 -2.41
CA PHE A 19 -9.50 2.21 -2.17
C PHE A 19 -8.10 2.07 -1.54
N PHE A 20 -7.12 2.80 -2.06
CA PHE A 20 -5.76 2.78 -1.49
C PHE A 20 -5.74 3.27 -0.03
N LYS A 21 -6.52 4.31 0.30
CA LYS A 21 -6.61 4.83 1.67
C LYS A 21 -7.21 3.81 2.64
N GLU A 22 -8.25 3.08 2.22
CA GLU A 22 -8.87 2.04 3.03
C GLU A 22 -7.92 0.85 3.26
N ILE A 23 -7.19 0.43 2.24
CA ILE A 23 -6.16 -0.62 2.40
C ILE A 23 -5.04 -0.15 3.33
N ASP A 24 -4.56 1.08 3.19
CA ASP A 24 -3.55 1.64 4.09
C ASP A 24 -4.08 1.78 5.52
N LYS A 25 -5.38 2.03 5.72
CA LYS A 25 -6.03 2.01 7.03
C LYS A 25 -6.05 0.60 7.62
N ALA A 26 -6.44 -0.41 6.84
CA ALA A 26 -6.44 -1.81 7.27
C ALA A 26 -5.02 -2.30 7.63
N ARG A 27 -4.01 -1.94 6.82
CA ARG A 27 -2.60 -2.25 7.11
C ARG A 27 -2.11 -1.58 8.38
N ARG A 28 -2.48 -0.32 8.62
CA ARG A 28 -2.18 0.39 9.87
C ARG A 28 -2.83 -0.28 11.08
N LYS A 29 -4.10 -0.71 10.93
CA LYS A 29 -4.81 -1.46 11.99
C LYS A 29 -4.04 -2.71 12.35
N PHE A 30 -3.69 -3.51 11.35
CA PHE A 30 -2.94 -4.74 11.52
C PHE A 30 -1.59 -4.52 12.21
N LEU A 31 -0.85 -3.47 11.83
CA LEU A 31 0.50 -3.24 12.35
C LEU A 31 0.51 -2.69 13.79
N TRP A 32 -0.44 -1.81 14.12
CA TRP A 32 -0.36 -0.98 15.33
C TRP A 32 -1.47 -1.21 16.36
N ALA A 33 -2.62 -1.73 15.94
CA ALA A 33 -3.80 -1.86 16.81
C ALA A 33 -4.27 -3.33 16.96
N GLY A 34 -3.83 -4.23 16.08
CA GLY A 34 -4.32 -5.61 16.08
C GLY A 34 -5.83 -5.66 15.88
N ASP A 35 -6.54 -6.23 16.83
CA ASP A 35 -8.01 -6.34 16.81
C ASP A 35 -8.74 -5.09 17.34
N GLN A 36 -8.04 -4.24 18.12
CA GLN A 36 -8.61 -3.04 18.70
C GLN A 36 -8.82 -1.93 17.64
N ASP A 37 -9.81 -1.08 17.86
CA ASP A 37 -10.09 0.03 16.96
C ASP A 37 -8.96 1.07 16.97
N ILE A 38 -8.61 1.62 15.80
CA ILE A 38 -7.42 2.48 15.67
C ILE A 38 -7.71 3.85 16.28
N LYS A 39 -7.37 4.05 17.56
CA LYS A 39 -7.21 5.39 18.13
C LYS A 39 -5.87 5.98 17.66
N GLY A 40 -5.84 7.29 17.39
CA GLY A 40 -4.66 7.99 16.84
C GLY A 40 -3.37 7.79 17.67
N GLU A 41 -3.51 7.46 18.95
CA GLU A 41 -2.45 7.16 19.89
C GLU A 41 -1.63 5.89 19.56
N HIS A 42 -2.22 4.93 18.82
CA HIS A 42 -1.54 3.67 18.49
C HIS A 42 -0.54 3.81 17.33
N CYS A 43 -0.69 4.80 16.46
CA CYS A 43 0.19 4.98 15.29
C CYS A 43 1.44 5.80 15.64
N LYS A 44 2.45 5.15 16.24
CA LYS A 44 3.71 5.79 16.66
C LYS A 44 4.60 6.27 15.51
N VAL A 45 4.42 5.75 14.30
CA VAL A 45 5.28 6.07 13.15
C VAL A 45 4.46 6.59 11.97
N ASN A 46 4.92 7.68 11.35
CA ASN A 46 4.31 8.23 10.15
C ASN A 46 4.27 7.18 9.04
N TRP A 47 3.09 6.94 8.47
CA TRP A 47 2.89 5.96 7.40
C TRP A 47 3.83 6.16 6.20
N SER A 48 4.17 7.41 5.87
CA SER A 48 5.12 7.69 4.79
C SER A 48 6.52 7.15 5.06
N ARG A 49 6.95 7.09 6.32
CA ARG A 49 8.24 6.54 6.76
C ARG A 49 8.20 5.02 6.90
N VAL A 50 7.03 4.45 7.21
CA VAL A 50 6.84 2.98 7.16
C VAL A 50 7.00 2.46 5.73
N CYS A 51 6.55 3.25 4.75
CA CYS A 51 6.62 2.87 3.33
C CYS A 51 8.01 3.08 2.66
N THR A 52 9.02 3.58 3.36
CA THR A 52 10.37 3.68 2.77
C THR A 52 11.05 2.31 2.76
N PRO A 53 12.02 2.07 1.86
CA PRO A 53 12.83 0.85 1.86
C PRO A 53 13.46 0.57 3.23
N THR A 54 13.68 -0.69 3.54
CA THR A 54 14.32 -1.12 4.80
C THR A 54 15.72 -0.54 4.93
N GLU A 55 16.46 -0.41 3.83
CA GLU A 55 17.77 0.25 3.77
C GLU A 55 17.74 1.71 4.22
N GLN A 56 16.59 2.37 4.07
CA GLN A 56 16.38 3.76 4.49
C GLN A 56 15.68 3.85 5.87
N GLY A 57 15.66 2.76 6.64
CA GLY A 57 15.05 2.71 7.97
C GLY A 57 13.52 2.68 7.98
N GLY A 58 12.89 2.29 6.87
CA GLY A 58 11.45 2.00 6.79
C GLY A 58 11.13 0.51 6.96
N LEU A 59 9.86 0.14 6.75
CA LEU A 59 9.41 -1.26 6.76
C LEU A 59 9.33 -1.87 5.35
N GLY A 60 9.61 -1.10 4.29
CA GLY A 60 9.51 -1.56 2.91
C GLY A 60 8.07 -1.78 2.42
N ILE A 61 7.06 -1.23 3.11
CA ILE A 61 5.66 -1.39 2.68
C ILE A 61 5.42 -0.58 1.40
N LEU A 62 5.04 -1.28 0.32
CA LEU A 62 4.74 -0.65 -0.96
C LEU A 62 3.57 0.33 -0.87
N LYS A 63 3.77 1.56 -1.34
CA LYS A 63 2.69 2.53 -1.58
C LYS A 63 1.87 2.09 -2.79
N LEU A 64 0.64 1.60 -2.56
CA LEU A 64 -0.21 1.04 -3.63
C LEU A 64 -0.46 2.02 -4.76
N SER A 65 -0.64 3.32 -4.46
CA SER A 65 -0.85 4.31 -5.52
C SER A 65 0.33 4.36 -6.49
N LYS A 66 1.57 4.42 -5.98
CA LYS A 66 2.78 4.42 -6.82
C LYS A 66 2.96 3.09 -7.54
N PHE A 67 2.69 1.99 -6.84
CA PHE A 67 2.77 0.65 -7.40
C PHE A 67 1.77 0.44 -8.55
N SER A 68 0.54 0.93 -8.42
CA SER A 68 -0.49 0.86 -9.48
C SER A 68 -0.07 1.63 -10.74
N THR A 69 0.52 2.80 -10.57
CA THR A 69 1.02 3.59 -11.69
C THR A 69 2.16 2.86 -12.39
N ALA A 70 3.14 2.35 -11.62
CA ALA A 70 4.26 1.61 -12.18
C ALA A 70 3.80 0.34 -12.92
N PHE A 71 2.81 -0.37 -12.37
CA PHE A 71 2.24 -1.56 -12.99
C PHE A 71 1.58 -1.25 -14.33
N HIS A 72 0.73 -0.21 -14.40
CA HIS A 72 0.11 0.20 -15.66
C HIS A 72 1.12 0.75 -16.68
N LEU A 73 2.16 1.46 -16.23
CA LEU A 73 3.23 1.93 -17.11
C LEU A 73 4.01 0.77 -17.74
N ARG A 74 4.31 -0.28 -16.96
CA ARG A 74 4.93 -1.50 -17.47
C ARG A 74 4.04 -2.18 -18.51
N TRP A 75 2.74 -2.31 -18.22
CA TRP A 75 1.80 -2.92 -19.17
C TRP A 75 1.70 -2.14 -20.48
N LEU A 76 1.61 -0.81 -20.39
CA LEU A 76 1.67 0.04 -21.56
C LEU A 76 2.97 -0.22 -22.32
N SER A 77 4.13 -0.16 -21.65
CA SER A 77 5.44 -0.41 -22.29
C SER A 77 5.49 -1.74 -23.05
N SER A 78 4.90 -2.82 -22.51
CA SER A 78 4.85 -4.13 -23.17
C SER A 78 3.87 -4.21 -24.34
N SER A 79 2.92 -3.28 -24.46
CA SER A 79 1.99 -3.23 -25.61
C SER A 79 2.56 -2.46 -26.81
N TRP A 80 3.71 -1.81 -26.65
CA TRP A 80 4.42 -1.08 -27.72
C TRP A 80 5.60 -1.88 -28.32
N GLU A 81 5.79 -3.12 -27.88
CA GLU A 81 6.68 -4.13 -28.49
C GLU A 81 5.86 -5.14 -29.29
#